data_AF-A0A7C6MFG0-F1
#
_entry.id   AF-A0A7C6MFG0-F1
#
_cell.length_a   1.000
_cell.length_b   1.000
_cell.length_c   1.000
_cell.angle_alpha   90.00
_cell.angle_beta   90.00
_cell.angle_gamma   90.00
#
_symmetry.space_group_name_H-M   'P 1'
#
loop_
_entity.id
_entity.type
_entity.pdbx_description
1 polymer ?
#
loop_
_entity_poly.entity_id
_entity_poly.type
_entity_poly.pdbx_seq_one_letter_code
_entity_poly.pdbx_strand_id
1 'polypeptide(L)'
;MSEIRVRVAEAPVRGARVAWSYLATVVGALLGGLFWAVWAPFGPSVCGDPDDVLCQLGWGTAGGILGAVLGLAVAAFVFRLGWEWWAVPAAVLLGAPLWFDAVPDAVRVLVVLLAPTLAAAATWTGPRRPAWRPWAIGGAALLLVVLGLASVLL
;
A
#
# COMPACT_ATOMS: atom_id res chain seq x y z
N MET A 1 -19.19 -20.48 34.86
CA MET A 1 -18.09 -19.66 34.31
C MET A 1 -18.23 -19.66 32.79
N SER A 2 -18.65 -18.53 32.20
CA SER A 2 -18.74 -18.38 30.74
C SER A 2 -17.34 -18.07 30.19
N GLU A 3 -16.77 -19.01 29.44
CA GLU A 3 -15.50 -18.82 28.76
C GLU A 3 -15.71 -17.84 27.60
N ILE A 4 -15.32 -16.57 27.80
CA ILE A 4 -15.26 -15.59 26.71
C ILE A 4 -14.07 -16.01 25.83
N ARG A 5 -14.31 -16.92 24.88
CA ARG A 5 -13.34 -17.19 23.82
C ARG A 5 -13.28 -15.97 22.93
N VAL A 6 -12.26 -15.14 23.16
CA VAL A 6 -11.84 -14.10 22.22
C VAL A 6 -11.46 -14.82 20.92
N ARG A 7 -12.41 -14.92 19.98
CA ARG A 7 -12.11 -15.40 18.63
C ARG A 7 -11.27 -14.30 17.99
N VAL A 8 -10.00 -14.59 17.74
CA VAL A 8 -9.16 -13.76 16.89
C VAL A 8 -9.89 -13.60 15.56
N ALA A 9 -10.22 -12.37 15.20
CA ALA A 9 -10.97 -12.08 13.98
C ALA A 9 -10.18 -12.60 12.76
N GLU A 10 -10.66 -13.67 12.16
CA GLU A 10 -10.13 -14.15 10.88
C GLU A 10 -10.62 -13.25 9.75
N ALA A 11 -9.78 -13.03 8.75
CA ALA A 11 -10.15 -12.22 7.61
C ALA A 11 -11.40 -12.80 6.92
N PRO A 12 -12.46 -12.01 6.73
CA PRO A 12 -13.68 -12.50 6.09
C PRO A 12 -13.42 -12.89 4.63
N VAL A 13 -14.23 -13.82 4.12
CA VAL A 13 -14.18 -14.28 2.73
C VAL A 13 -15.29 -13.61 1.90
N ARG A 14 -15.11 -13.61 0.57
CA ARG A 14 -16.09 -13.07 -0.41
C ARG A 14 -16.39 -11.58 -0.20
N GLY A 15 -17.65 -11.16 -0.35
CA GLY A 15 -18.04 -9.73 -0.35
C GLY A 15 -17.64 -8.98 0.92
N ALA A 16 -17.67 -9.63 2.08
CA ALA A 16 -17.25 -9.03 3.36
C ALA A 16 -15.75 -8.67 3.38
N ARG A 17 -14.94 -9.26 2.49
CA ARG A 17 -13.52 -8.95 2.33
C ARG A 17 -13.28 -7.56 1.75
N VAL A 18 -14.23 -6.99 1.00
CA VAL A 18 -14.10 -5.65 0.43
C VAL A 18 -14.12 -4.60 1.54
N ALA A 19 -15.13 -4.63 2.42
CA ALA A 19 -15.21 -3.73 3.55
C ALA A 19 -13.99 -3.86 4.48
N TRP A 20 -13.51 -5.10 4.70
CA TRP A 20 -12.32 -5.37 5.49
C TRP A 20 -11.04 -4.82 4.85
N SER A 21 -10.91 -4.90 3.52
CA SER A 21 -9.80 -4.28 2.78
C SER A 21 -9.82 -2.76 2.89
N TYR A 22 -10.98 -2.12 2.78
CA TYR A 22 -11.07 -0.66 2.98
C TYR A 22 -10.66 -0.26 4.40
N LEU A 23 -11.14 -0.97 5.41
CA LEU A 23 -10.75 -0.73 6.80
C LEU A 23 -9.23 -0.88 6.97
N ALA A 24 -8.64 -1.94 6.44
CA ALA A 24 -7.20 -2.16 6.49
C ALA A 24 -6.41 -1.09 5.74
N THR A 25 -6.90 -0.61 4.60
CA THR A 25 -6.28 0.51 3.86
C THR A 25 -6.33 1.80 4.66
N VAL A 26 -7.47 2.12 5.30
CA VAL A 26 -7.59 3.31 6.17
C VAL A 26 -6.61 3.22 7.33
N VAL A 27 -6.54 2.07 8.01
CA VAL A 27 -5.58 1.86 9.12
C VAL A 27 -4.14 1.97 8.59
N GLY A 28 -3.84 1.37 7.44
CA GLY A 28 -2.51 1.46 6.83
C GLY A 28 -2.12 2.89 6.45
N ALA A 29 -3.07 3.68 5.94
CA ALA A 29 -2.87 5.09 5.63
C ALA A 29 -2.62 5.93 6.90
N LEU A 30 -3.35 5.66 7.99
CA LEU A 30 -3.11 6.32 9.28
C LEU A 30 -1.71 6.00 9.83
N LEU A 31 -1.29 4.73 9.77
CA LEU A 31 0.06 4.31 10.18
C LEU A 31 1.14 4.95 9.30
N GLY A 32 0.92 4.99 7.98
CA GLY A 32 1.85 5.63 7.05
C GLY A 32 1.95 7.14 7.27
N GLY A 33 0.83 7.82 7.53
CA GLY A 33 0.80 9.24 7.89
C GLY A 33 1.51 9.52 9.21
N LEU A 34 1.34 8.65 10.21
CA LEU A 34 2.07 8.76 11.49
C LEU A 34 3.58 8.58 11.28
N PHE A 35 3.99 7.58 10.50
CA PHE A 35 5.39 7.39 10.14
C PHE A 35 5.95 8.64 9.44
N TRP A 36 5.24 9.14 8.44
CA TRP A 36 5.65 10.33 7.70
C TRP A 36 5.75 11.56 8.59
N ALA A 37 4.83 11.76 9.53
CA ALA A 37 4.88 12.86 10.49
C ALA A 37 6.12 12.80 11.39
N VAL A 38 6.59 11.60 11.75
CA VAL A 38 7.85 11.41 12.47
C VAL A 38 9.06 11.64 11.57
N TRP A 39 8.97 11.29 10.27
CA TRP A 39 10.05 11.38 9.30
C TRP A 39 10.32 12.80 8.77
N ALA A 40 9.27 13.56 8.49
CA ALA A 40 9.35 14.87 7.83
C ALA A 40 10.28 15.89 8.53
N PRO A 41 10.34 16.00 9.88
CA PRO A 41 11.21 16.95 10.57
C PRO A 41 12.71 16.76 10.33
N PHE A 42 13.14 15.58 9.86
CA PHE A 42 14.55 15.30 9.59
C PHE A 42 15.05 15.87 8.26
N GLY A 43 14.17 16.38 7.39
CA GLY A 43 14.52 16.92 6.07
C GLY A 43 15.64 17.97 6.11
N PRO A 44 15.54 19.05 6.91
CA PRO A 44 16.59 20.07 7.03
C PRO A 44 17.95 19.51 7.48
N SER A 45 17.96 18.49 8.34
CA SER A 45 19.20 17.86 8.81
C SER A 45 19.90 17.00 7.75
N VAL A 46 19.13 16.44 6.81
CA VAL A 46 19.66 15.57 5.74
C VAL A 46 20.04 16.40 4.51
N CYS A 47 19.22 17.38 4.14
CA CYS A 47 19.47 18.23 2.99
C CYS A 47 20.51 19.32 3.25
N GLY A 48 20.80 19.64 4.51
CA GLY A 48 21.79 20.65 4.92
C GLY A 48 21.36 22.10 4.66
N ASP A 49 20.65 22.34 3.57
CA ASP A 49 20.02 23.61 3.22
C ASP A 49 18.48 23.48 3.31
N PRO A 50 17.80 24.31 4.12
CA PRO A 50 16.33 24.33 4.17
C PRO A 50 15.70 24.83 2.86
N ASP A 51 16.42 25.58 2.03
CA ASP A 51 15.91 26.17 0.79
C ASP A 51 16.09 25.25 -0.44
N ASP A 52 16.74 24.08 -0.29
CA ASP A 52 16.83 23.07 -1.35
C ASP A 52 15.48 22.34 -1.51
N VAL A 53 14.57 22.97 -2.26
CA VAL A 53 13.22 22.48 -2.52
C VAL A 53 13.22 21.07 -3.12
N LEU A 54 14.19 20.75 -4.00
CA LEU A 54 14.26 19.44 -4.65
C LEU A 54 14.65 18.36 -3.64
N CYS A 55 15.65 18.61 -2.79
CA CYS A 55 16.02 17.67 -1.74
C CYS A 55 14.89 17.47 -0.72
N GLN A 56 14.26 18.56 -0.26
CA GLN A 56 13.15 18.49 0.70
C GLN A 56 11.95 17.73 0.12
N LEU A 57 11.60 17.98 -1.14
CA LEU A 57 10.53 17.26 -1.84
C LEU A 57 10.86 15.77 -1.99
N GLY A 58 12.10 15.46 -2.37
CA GLY A 58 12.59 14.08 -2.46
C GLY A 58 12.53 13.35 -1.12
N TRP A 59 13.00 13.99 -0.04
CA TRP A 59 12.95 13.45 1.32
C TRP A 59 11.51 13.20 1.80
N GLY A 60 10.62 14.17 1.58
CA GLY A 60 9.21 14.06 1.93
C GLY A 60 8.49 12.95 1.16
N THR A 61 8.78 12.84 -0.14
CA THR A 61 8.20 11.81 -1.02
C THR A 61 8.70 10.42 -0.63
N ALA A 62 10.01 10.26 -0.41
CA ALA A 62 10.60 8.99 0.02
C ALA A 62 10.01 8.51 1.36
N GLY A 63 9.91 9.40 2.35
CA GLY A 63 9.29 9.11 3.63
C GLY A 63 7.80 8.76 3.49
N GLY A 64 7.08 9.43 2.60
CA GLY A 64 5.66 9.20 2.36
C GLY A 64 5.40 7.82 1.75
N ILE A 65 6.14 7.47 0.70
CA ILE A 65 6.06 6.16 0.05
C ILE A 65 6.45 5.05 1.03
N LEU A 66 7.59 5.20 1.72
CA LEU A 66 8.07 4.20 2.67
C LEU A 66 7.08 4.01 3.82
N GLY A 67 6.58 5.11 4.39
CA GLY A 67 5.56 5.08 5.44
C GLY A 67 4.28 4.38 5.00
N ALA A 68 3.76 4.71 3.80
CA ALA A 68 2.55 4.10 3.28
C ALA A 68 2.74 2.60 3.00
N VAL A 69 3.86 2.19 2.42
CA VAL A 69 4.17 0.76 2.15
C VAL A 69 4.29 -0.04 3.45
N LEU A 70 4.98 0.51 4.45
CA LEU A 70 5.12 -0.13 5.77
C LEU A 70 3.79 -0.16 6.54
N GLY A 71 3.03 0.94 6.53
CA GLY A 71 1.71 1.03 7.16
C GLY A 71 0.74 -0.01 6.59
N LEU A 72 0.73 -0.17 5.26
CA LEU A 72 -0.04 -1.22 4.59
C LEU A 72 0.47 -2.63 4.93
N ALA A 73 1.77 -2.83 5.09
CA ALA A 73 2.33 -4.14 5.48
C ALA A 73 1.87 -4.53 6.90
N VAL A 74 1.92 -3.58 7.84
CA VAL A 74 1.42 -3.77 9.21
C VAL A 74 -0.08 -4.05 9.19
N ALA A 75 -0.87 -3.29 8.43
CA ALA A 75 -2.29 -3.56 8.29
C ALA A 75 -2.56 -4.95 7.70
N ALA A 76 -1.87 -5.33 6.62
CA ALA A 76 -2.01 -6.65 6.01
C ALA A 76 -1.72 -7.79 7.00
N PHE A 77 -0.72 -7.60 7.86
CA PHE A 77 -0.35 -8.54 8.92
C PHE A 77 -1.42 -8.63 10.01
N VAL A 78 -1.81 -7.48 10.59
CA VAL A 78 -2.79 -7.41 11.69
C VAL A 78 -4.16 -7.95 11.25
N PHE A 79 -4.60 -7.58 10.04
CA PHE A 79 -5.87 -8.02 9.48
C PHE A 79 -5.79 -9.40 8.79
N ARG A 80 -4.62 -10.05 8.79
CA ARG A 80 -4.37 -11.39 8.21
C ARG A 80 -4.82 -11.52 6.75
N LEU A 81 -4.63 -10.47 5.97
CA LEU A 81 -5.11 -10.40 4.58
C LEU A 81 -4.26 -11.21 3.60
N GLY A 82 -3.00 -11.48 3.98
CA GLY A 82 -1.98 -12.13 3.16
C GLY A 82 -1.12 -11.12 2.42
N TRP A 83 0.12 -11.51 2.07
CA TRP A 83 1.08 -10.63 1.40
C TRP A 83 0.63 -10.19 -0.01
N GLU A 84 -0.24 -10.98 -0.67
CA GLU A 84 -0.86 -10.67 -1.96
C GLU A 84 -1.71 -9.41 -1.90
N TRP A 85 -2.43 -9.23 -0.79
CA TRP A 85 -3.25 -8.04 -0.59
C TRP A 85 -2.38 -6.80 -0.47
N TRP A 86 -1.22 -6.92 0.17
CA TRP A 86 -0.27 -5.82 0.33
C TRP A 86 0.45 -5.48 -0.98
N ALA A 87 0.79 -6.48 -1.80
CA ALA A 87 1.51 -6.28 -3.06
C ALA A 87 0.75 -5.37 -4.04
N VAL A 88 -0.59 -5.45 -4.08
CA VAL A 88 -1.43 -4.65 -4.98
C VAL A 88 -1.33 -3.13 -4.69
N PRO A 89 -1.71 -2.62 -3.50
CA PRO A 89 -1.59 -1.20 -3.19
C PRO A 89 -0.12 -0.76 -3.09
N ALA A 90 0.81 -1.63 -2.68
CA ALA A 90 2.24 -1.30 -2.70
C ALA A 90 2.74 -1.02 -4.13
N ALA A 91 2.35 -1.82 -5.12
CA ALA A 91 2.71 -1.55 -6.52
C ALA A 91 2.10 -0.25 -7.03
N VAL A 92 0.86 0.07 -6.65
CA VAL A 92 0.23 1.35 -6.99
C VAL A 92 1.01 2.52 -6.39
N LEU A 93 1.41 2.44 -5.11
CA LEU A 93 2.17 3.49 -4.43
C LEU A 93 3.59 3.66 -4.99
N LEU A 94 4.29 2.55 -5.24
CA LEU A 94 5.64 2.57 -5.80
C LEU A 94 5.64 3.06 -7.25
N GLY A 95 4.58 2.75 -8.01
CA GLY A 95 4.40 3.24 -9.36
C GLY A 95 3.91 4.68 -9.43
N ALA A 96 3.31 5.22 -8.36
CA ALA A 96 2.67 6.53 -8.37
C ALA A 96 3.55 7.65 -8.94
N PRO A 97 4.84 7.80 -8.55
CA PRO A 97 5.70 8.86 -9.08
C PRO A 97 5.88 8.86 -10.61
N LEU A 98 5.60 7.73 -11.27
CA LEU A 98 5.88 7.51 -12.69
C LEU A 98 4.71 7.93 -13.57
N TRP A 99 3.49 7.85 -13.03
CA TRP A 99 2.27 8.14 -13.78
C TRP A 99 1.46 9.29 -13.21
N PHE A 100 1.74 9.74 -11.98
CA PHE A 100 0.90 10.75 -11.30
C PHE A 100 0.70 11.96 -12.21
N ASP A 101 1.78 12.53 -12.74
CA ASP A 101 1.74 13.75 -13.57
C ASP A 101 1.11 13.55 -14.96
N ALA A 102 1.01 12.30 -15.44
CA ALA A 102 0.50 11.99 -16.77
C ALA A 102 -1.02 11.75 -16.83
N VAL A 103 -1.69 11.54 -15.70
CA VAL A 103 -3.13 11.24 -15.65
C VAL A 103 -3.95 12.32 -14.95
N PRO A 104 -5.19 12.57 -15.40
CA PRO A 104 -6.11 13.51 -14.75
C PRO A 104 -6.43 13.13 -13.29
N ASP A 105 -6.70 14.13 -12.45
CA ASP A 105 -7.00 13.92 -11.02
C ASP A 105 -8.12 12.92 -10.75
N ALA A 106 -9.18 12.93 -11.57
CA ALA A 106 -10.28 11.97 -11.47
C ALA A 106 -9.80 10.51 -11.61
N VAL A 107 -8.82 10.27 -12.48
CA VAL A 107 -8.22 8.94 -12.68
C VAL A 107 -7.35 8.58 -11.49
N ARG A 108 -6.58 9.52 -10.94
CA ARG A 108 -5.76 9.31 -9.73
C ARG A 108 -6.65 8.87 -8.55
N VAL A 109 -7.74 9.60 -8.31
CA VAL A 109 -8.72 9.27 -7.26
C VAL A 109 -9.35 7.90 -7.50
N LEU A 110 -9.74 7.60 -8.75
CA LEU A 110 -10.30 6.30 -9.11
C LEU A 110 -9.32 5.15 -8.82
N VAL A 111 -8.05 5.29 -9.19
CA VAL A 111 -7.01 4.28 -8.92
C VAL A 111 -6.85 4.03 -7.42
N VAL A 112 -6.80 5.09 -6.61
CA VAL A 112 -6.69 4.98 -5.15
C VAL A 112 -7.92 4.30 -4.55
N LEU A 113 -9.12 4.62 -5.03
CA LEU A 113 -10.38 4.02 -4.56
C LEU A 113 -10.53 2.56 -4.99
N LEU A 114 -9.99 2.18 -6.16
CA LEU A 114 -10.04 0.82 -6.69
C LEU A 114 -8.93 -0.09 -6.14
N ALA A 115 -7.80 0.45 -5.70
CA ALA A 115 -6.71 -0.35 -5.12
C ALA A 115 -7.18 -1.34 -4.02
N PRO A 116 -7.98 -0.93 -2.99
CA PRO A 116 -8.46 -1.86 -1.97
C PRO A 116 -9.46 -2.90 -2.50
N THR A 117 -10.27 -2.57 -3.52
CA THR A 117 -11.21 -3.53 -4.12
C THR A 117 -10.48 -4.57 -4.95
N LEU A 118 -9.47 -4.15 -5.73
CA LEU A 118 -8.59 -5.04 -6.46
C LEU A 118 -7.79 -5.94 -5.51
N ALA A 119 -7.27 -5.38 -4.41
CA ALA A 119 -6.58 -6.15 -3.38
C ALA A 119 -7.52 -7.17 -2.71
N ALA A 120 -8.78 -6.81 -2.46
CA ALA A 120 -9.81 -7.74 -1.96
C ALA A 120 -10.12 -8.86 -2.96
N ALA A 121 -10.25 -8.53 -4.24
CA ALA A 121 -10.51 -9.49 -5.32
C ALA A 121 -9.34 -10.47 -5.52
N ALA A 122 -8.11 -9.95 -5.47
CA ALA A 122 -6.87 -10.73 -5.51
C ALA A 122 -6.86 -11.82 -4.43
N THR A 123 -7.53 -11.60 -3.32
CA THR A 123 -7.48 -12.48 -2.14
C THR A 123 -8.86 -13.08 -1.78
N TRP A 124 -9.84 -12.97 -2.67
CA TRP A 124 -11.25 -13.30 -2.48
C TRP A 124 -11.54 -14.69 -1.89
N THR A 125 -10.74 -15.69 -2.27
CA THR A 125 -10.89 -17.10 -1.88
C THR A 125 -10.32 -17.43 -0.50
N GLY A 126 -9.65 -16.48 0.15
CA GLY A 126 -9.11 -16.66 1.51
C GLY A 126 -8.01 -17.73 1.59
N PRO A 127 -7.94 -18.52 2.67
CA PRO A 127 -6.87 -19.50 2.88
C PRO A 127 -6.89 -20.69 1.90
N ARG A 128 -8.04 -20.99 1.27
CA ARG A 128 -8.21 -22.15 0.36
C ARG A 128 -7.69 -21.91 -1.06
N ARG A 129 -6.69 -21.04 -1.23
CA ARG A 129 -6.15 -20.66 -2.54
C ARG A 129 -4.96 -21.53 -2.94
N PRO A 130 -4.77 -21.79 -4.24
CA PRO A 130 -3.62 -22.55 -4.70
C PRO A 130 -2.31 -21.79 -4.45
N ALA A 131 -1.25 -22.52 -4.09
CA ALA A 131 0.01 -21.96 -3.60
C ALA A 131 0.76 -21.07 -4.62
N TRP A 132 0.49 -21.22 -5.92
CA TRP A 132 1.13 -20.41 -6.98
C TRP A 132 0.52 -19.02 -7.14
N ARG A 133 -0.76 -18.84 -6.79
CA ARG A 133 -1.52 -17.60 -6.96
C ARG A 133 -0.87 -16.39 -6.26
N PRO A 134 -0.34 -16.53 -5.02
CA PRO A 134 0.39 -15.44 -4.40
C PRO A 134 1.56 -14.94 -5.24
N TRP A 135 2.37 -15.88 -5.70
CA TRP A 135 3.57 -15.58 -6.47
C TRP A 135 3.25 -14.97 -7.83
N ALA A 136 2.17 -15.41 -8.47
CA ALA A 136 1.70 -14.81 -9.71
C ALA A 136 1.23 -13.35 -9.51
N ILE A 137 0.50 -13.06 -8.43
CA ILE A 137 0.05 -11.70 -8.12
C ILE A 137 1.25 -10.80 -7.76
N GLY A 138 2.16 -11.30 -6.93
CA GLY A 138 3.41 -10.61 -6.60
C GLY A 138 4.28 -10.35 -7.83
N GLY A 139 4.40 -11.34 -8.72
CA GLY A 139 5.13 -11.21 -9.98
C GLY A 139 4.50 -10.17 -10.92
N ALA A 140 3.17 -10.16 -11.05
CA ALA A 140 2.46 -9.15 -11.85
C ALA A 140 2.61 -7.75 -11.25
N ALA A 141 2.49 -7.62 -9.93
CA ALA A 141 2.70 -6.37 -9.21
C ALA A 141 4.13 -5.85 -9.39
N LEU A 142 5.13 -6.72 -9.25
CA LEU A 142 6.54 -6.40 -9.49
C LEU A 142 6.78 -5.99 -10.94
N LEU A 143 6.23 -6.73 -11.90
CA LEU A 143 6.36 -6.43 -13.32
C LEU A 143 5.82 -5.03 -13.64
N LEU A 144 4.67 -4.65 -13.08
CA LEU A 144 4.11 -3.31 -13.25
C LEU A 144 5.05 -2.21 -12.73
N VAL A 145 5.66 -2.42 -11.55
CA VAL A 145 6.64 -1.47 -11.01
C VAL A 145 7.88 -1.38 -11.91
N VAL A 146 8.42 -2.53 -12.35
CA VAL A 146 9.59 -2.59 -13.23
C VAL A 146 9.31 -1.92 -14.58
N LEU A 147 8.16 -2.17 -15.19
CA LEU A 147 7.77 -1.55 -16.46
C LEU A 147 7.61 -0.05 -16.32
N GLY A 148 6.99 0.43 -15.24
CA GLY A 148 6.89 1.86 -14.97
C GLY A 148 8.27 2.50 -14.78
N LEU A 149 9.18 1.83 -14.07
CA LEU A 149 10.54 2.35 -13.87
C LEU A 149 11.30 2.39 -15.21
N ALA A 150 11.17 1.35 -16.04
CA ALA A 150 11.79 1.30 -17.36
C ALA A 150 11.27 2.41 -18.29
N SER A 151 9.98 2.76 -18.22
CA SER A 151 9.43 3.85 -19.05
C SER A 151 9.94 5.24 -18.72
N VAL A 152 10.56 5.44 -17.54
CA VAL A 152 11.18 6.73 -17.17
C VAL A 152 12.66 6.80 -17.59
N LEU A 153 13.27 5.65 -17.87
CA LEU A 153 14.68 5.56 -18.31
C LEU A 153 14.87 5.64 -19.84
N LEU A 154 13.78 5.60 -20.61
CA LEU A 154 13.75 5.66 -22.07
C LEU A 154 13.30 7.04 -22.55
#